data_AF-A0A7W8HPP7-F1
#
_entry.id   AF-A0A7W8HPP7-F1
#
_cell.length_a   1.000
_cell.length_b   1.000
_cell.length_c   1.000
_cell.angle_alpha   90.00
_cell.angle_beta   90.00
_cell.angle_gamma   90.00
#
_symmetry.space_group_name_H-M   'P 1'
#
loop_
_entity.id
_entity.type
_entity.pdbx_description
1 polymer ?
#
loop_
_entity_poly.entity_id
_entity_poly.type
_entity_poly.pdbx_seq_one_letter_code
_entity_poly.pdbx_strand_id
1 'polypeptide(L)'
;MSDRRFAAAAALSLAFAMVSPAPAAHAEEDGILRVYMNSARVLKLDRPVSKVIVGNAEVADATVADSKTIVLTGRAYGTTNLVLLDADGNAIVDERILVSIDESSTVRVFKSTARTVLSCTPNCEEHAKTGGSP
;
A
#
# COMPACT_ATOMS: atom_id res chain seq x y z
N MET A 1 -67.95 -42.66 13.36
CA MET A 1 -67.45 -43.53 12.27
C MET A 1 -66.66 -42.61 11.35
N SER A 2 -65.37 -42.41 11.63
CA SER A 2 -64.28 -43.21 11.04
C SER A 2 -64.10 -42.81 9.57
N ASP A 3 -62.96 -42.43 9.02
CA ASP A 3 -61.60 -42.26 9.51
C ASP A 3 -60.80 -41.69 8.33
N ARG A 4 -59.70 -40.99 8.63
CA ARG A 4 -58.50 -40.80 7.79
C ARG A 4 -58.58 -39.87 6.57
N ARG A 5 -57.66 -38.89 6.62
CA ARG A 5 -56.83 -38.22 5.57
C ARG A 5 -56.84 -36.74 5.94
N PHE A 6 -55.76 -36.11 6.40
CA PHE A 6 -54.42 -35.97 5.83
C PHE A 6 -53.47 -35.66 7.01
N ALA A 7 -52.58 -36.56 7.42
CA ALA A 7 -51.19 -36.62 6.97
C ALA A 7 -50.56 -35.25 6.66
N ALA A 8 -49.51 -34.93 7.43
CA ALA A 8 -48.49 -33.92 7.19
C ALA A 8 -48.83 -32.45 7.52
N ALA A 9 -49.01 -32.14 8.80
CA ALA A 9 -48.63 -30.81 9.31
C ALA A 9 -47.10 -30.78 9.42
N ALA A 10 -46.45 -30.35 8.35
CA ALA A 10 -45.01 -30.21 8.25
C ALA A 10 -44.47 -29.28 9.35
N ALA A 11 -43.62 -29.83 10.20
CA ALA A 11 -42.78 -29.08 11.13
C ALA A 11 -41.83 -28.19 10.32
N LEU A 12 -42.15 -26.89 10.20
CA LEU A 12 -41.27 -25.92 9.57
C LEU A 12 -40.35 -25.31 10.64
N SER A 13 -39.39 -26.13 11.08
CA SER A 13 -38.24 -25.71 11.86
C SER A 13 -37.27 -24.96 10.94
N LEU A 14 -37.48 -23.66 10.74
CA LEU A 14 -36.54 -22.85 9.96
C LEU A 14 -35.31 -22.55 10.84
N ALA A 15 -34.27 -23.35 10.64
CA ALA A 15 -32.96 -23.19 11.25
C ALA A 15 -32.37 -21.82 10.88
N PHE A 16 -32.24 -20.95 11.88
CA PHE A 16 -31.50 -19.70 11.75
C PHE A 16 -30.00 -20.05 11.68
N ALA A 17 -29.45 -20.14 10.47
CA ALA A 17 -28.05 -20.41 10.26
C ALA A 17 -27.21 -19.27 10.87
N MET A 18 -26.41 -19.60 11.88
CA MET A 18 -25.44 -18.69 12.48
C MET A 18 -24.38 -18.33 11.43
N VAL A 19 -24.51 -17.16 10.81
CA VAL A 19 -23.42 -16.53 10.05
C VAL A 19 -22.43 -16.00 11.07
N SER A 20 -21.38 -16.79 11.36
CA SER A 20 -20.22 -16.26 12.09
C SER A 20 -19.44 -15.34 11.16
N PRO A 21 -19.18 -14.08 11.53
CA PRO A 21 -18.24 -13.24 10.80
C PRO A 21 -16.85 -13.83 10.97
N ALA A 22 -16.26 -14.32 9.87
CA ALA A 22 -14.87 -14.73 9.86
C ALA A 22 -13.97 -13.50 10.12
N PRO A 23 -12.91 -13.62 10.95
CA PRO A 23 -11.96 -12.54 11.10
C PRO A 23 -11.30 -12.26 9.76
N ALA A 24 -11.27 -10.99 9.36
CA ALA A 24 -10.50 -10.55 8.20
C ALA A 24 -9.01 -10.80 8.50
N ALA A 25 -8.42 -11.78 7.81
CA ALA A 25 -6.97 -11.96 7.81
C ALA A 25 -6.36 -10.77 7.04
N HIS A 26 -5.72 -9.86 7.76
CA HIS A 26 -4.85 -8.87 7.15
C HIS A 26 -3.66 -9.64 6.58
N ALA A 27 -3.52 -9.64 5.25
CA ALA A 27 -2.32 -10.13 4.60
C ALA A 27 -1.14 -9.29 5.11
N GLU A 28 -0.22 -9.93 5.83
CA GLU A 28 1.09 -9.37 6.15
C GLU A 28 1.79 -9.11 4.81
N GLU A 29 1.92 -7.84 4.43
CA GLU A 29 2.53 -7.45 3.16
C GLU A 29 4.02 -7.80 3.21
N ASP A 30 4.35 -8.95 2.61
CA ASP A 30 5.68 -9.56 2.54
C ASP A 30 6.78 -8.54 2.15
N GLY A 31 7.68 -8.27 3.09
CA GLY A 31 9.11 -8.00 2.87
C GLY A 31 9.55 -6.69 2.21
N ILE A 32 8.68 -5.68 2.04
CA ILE A 32 9.09 -4.38 1.46
C ILE A 32 8.58 -3.20 2.29
N LEU A 33 9.51 -2.51 2.93
CA LEU A 33 9.28 -1.27 3.64
C LEU A 33 9.15 -0.09 2.66
N ARG A 34 7.91 0.37 2.45
CA ARG A 34 7.64 1.55 1.60
C ARG A 34 7.87 2.86 2.34
N VAL A 35 8.55 3.79 1.67
CA VAL A 35 8.78 5.17 2.12
C VAL A 35 8.58 6.13 0.95
N TYR A 36 7.93 7.25 1.16
CA TYR A 36 7.80 8.26 0.11
C TYR A 36 9.04 9.14 0.02
N MET A 37 9.39 9.54 -1.19
CA MET A 37 10.48 10.50 -1.42
C MET A 37 10.21 11.80 -0.65
N ASN A 38 11.27 12.40 -0.10
CA ASN A 38 11.22 13.60 0.74
C ASN A 38 10.34 13.46 1.99
N SER A 39 9.99 12.23 2.37
CA SER A 39 9.18 11.93 3.54
C SER A 39 9.96 11.08 4.53
N ALA A 40 9.66 11.29 5.81
CA ALA A 40 10.21 10.50 6.91
C ALA A 40 9.18 9.51 7.44
N ARG A 41 9.63 8.30 7.78
CA ARG A 41 8.87 7.26 8.44
C ARG A 41 9.58 6.88 9.73
N VAL A 42 8.84 6.88 10.84
CA VAL A 42 9.37 6.46 12.14
C VAL A 42 9.21 4.95 12.28
N LEU A 43 10.31 4.29 12.61
CA LEU A 43 10.35 2.86 12.95
C LEU A 43 10.58 2.73 14.45
N LYS A 44 9.68 1.99 15.11
CA LYS A 44 9.81 1.64 16.53
C LYS A 44 10.27 0.20 16.64
N LEU A 45 11.33 -0.02 17.40
CA LEU A 45 11.96 -1.31 17.59
C LEU A 45 11.51 -1.93 18.91
N ASP A 46 11.46 -3.26 18.95
CA ASP A 46 11.18 -4.03 20.16
C ASP A 46 12.38 -4.02 21.13
N ARG A 47 13.60 -3.98 20.59
CA ARG A 47 14.87 -3.99 21.34
C ARG A 47 15.85 -2.90 20.88
N PRO A 48 16.84 -2.55 21.73
CA PRO A 48 17.78 -1.48 21.41
C PRO A 48 18.65 -1.76 20.18
N VAL A 49 18.77 -0.76 19.30
CA VAL A 49 19.68 -0.81 18.15
C VAL A 49 21.08 -0.34 18.53
N SER A 50 22.10 -1.00 17.98
CA SER A 50 23.51 -0.64 18.16
C SER A 50 24.20 -0.27 16.86
N LYS A 51 23.78 -0.85 15.73
CA LYS A 51 24.33 -0.52 14.40
C LYS A 51 23.20 -0.38 13.38
N VAL A 52 23.34 0.62 12.51
CA VAL A 52 22.42 0.93 11.41
C VAL A 52 23.20 0.86 10.11
N ILE A 53 22.71 0.09 9.15
CA ILE A 53 23.34 -0.08 7.84
C ILE A 53 22.29 0.17 6.77
N VAL A 54 22.58 1.11 5.88
CA VAL A 54 21.76 1.41 4.70
C VAL A 54 22.56 1.00 3.46
N GLY A 55 21.98 0.16 2.60
CA GLY A 55 22.68 -0.35 1.42
C GLY A 55 23.13 0.74 0.46
N ASN A 56 22.25 1.70 0.19
CA ASN A 56 22.53 2.90 -0.62
C ASN A 56 21.94 4.15 0.05
N ALA A 57 22.83 5.03 0.52
CA ALA A 57 22.49 6.28 1.19
C ALA A 57 21.91 7.36 0.25
N GLU A 58 22.14 7.28 -1.06
CA GLU A 58 21.53 8.20 -2.04
C GLU A 58 20.02 7.95 -2.18
N VAL A 59 19.57 6.70 -1.99
CA VAL A 59 18.16 6.29 -2.08
C VAL A 59 17.41 6.57 -0.77
N ALA A 60 17.99 6.19 0.38
CA ALA A 60 17.36 6.39 1.69
C ALA A 60 18.37 6.75 2.78
N ASP A 61 17.90 7.32 3.89
CA ASP A 61 18.66 7.54 5.12
C ASP A 61 18.03 6.89 6.32
N ALA A 62 18.82 6.64 7.35
CA ALA A 62 18.33 6.32 8.67
C ALA A 62 19.08 7.11 9.74
N THR A 63 18.34 7.85 10.57
CA THR A 63 18.87 8.54 11.75
C THR A 63 18.35 7.87 13.02
N VAL A 64 19.23 7.66 14.00
CA VAL A 64 18.84 7.16 15.32
C VAL A 64 18.30 8.32 16.14
N ALA A 65 17.02 8.29 16.51
CA ALA A 65 16.42 9.28 17.40
C ALA A 65 16.66 8.92 18.88
N ASP A 66 16.49 7.65 19.21
CA ASP A 66 16.81 7.07 20.52
C ASP A 66 17.15 5.57 20.36
N SER A 67 17.42 4.87 21.47
CA SER A 67 17.84 3.47 21.43
C SER A 67 16.85 2.51 20.77
N LYS A 68 15.56 2.86 20.66
CA LYS A 68 14.51 2.03 20.04
C LYS A 68 13.75 2.74 18.92
N THR A 69 14.19 3.92 18.50
CA THR A 69 13.48 4.72 17.50
C THR A 69 14.43 5.14 16.38
N ILE A 70 14.11 4.72 15.16
CA ILE A 70 14.80 5.12 13.95
C ILE A 70 13.88 6.01 13.11
N VAL A 71 14.43 7.10 12.58
CA VAL A 71 13.79 7.93 11.57
C VAL A 71 14.38 7.57 10.22
N LEU A 72 13.59 6.92 9.38
CA LEU A 72 13.94 6.55 8.01
C LEU A 72 13.46 7.63 7.04
N THR A 73 14.31 8.12 6.14
CA THR A 73 13.97 9.18 5.18
C THR A 73 14.19 8.69 3.75
N GLY A 74 13.18 8.83 2.89
CA GLY A 74 13.34 8.58 1.46
C GLY A 74 14.00 9.77 0.77
N ARG A 75 15.13 9.58 0.10
CA ARG A 75 15.88 10.65 -0.58
C ARG A 75 15.67 10.66 -2.09
N ALA A 76 15.77 9.50 -2.72
CA ALA A 76 15.62 9.36 -4.17
C ALA A 76 14.85 8.09 -4.51
N TYR A 77 14.21 8.07 -5.68
CA TYR A 77 13.48 6.90 -6.16
C TYR A 77 14.38 5.69 -6.35
N GLY A 78 13.92 4.53 -5.92
CA GLY A 78 14.63 3.27 -6.12
C GLY A 78 14.35 2.26 -5.03
N THR A 79 15.11 1.17 -5.07
CA THR A 79 15.10 0.13 -4.04
C THR A 79 16.46 0.02 -3.36
N THR A 80 16.45 -0.07 -2.05
CA THR A 80 17.65 -0.29 -1.22
C THR A 80 17.28 -1.26 -0.09
N ASN A 81 18.11 -1.41 0.94
CA ASN A 81 17.80 -2.21 2.11
C ASN A 81 18.27 -1.49 3.38
N LEU A 82 17.65 -1.85 4.49
CA LEU A 82 18.00 -1.40 5.84
C LEU A 82 18.24 -2.61 6.73
N VAL A 83 19.43 -2.63 7.33
CA VAL A 83 19.80 -3.63 8.31
C VAL A 83 20.06 -2.94 9.65
N LEU A 84 19.33 -3.36 10.67
CA LEU A 84 19.48 -2.88 12.05
C LEU A 84 19.99 -4.03 12.89
N LEU A 85 21.09 -3.84 13.62
CA LEU A 85 21.69 -4.87 14.47
C LEU A 85 21.66 -4.45 15.95
N ASP A 86 21.49 -5.43 16.84
CA ASP A 86 21.69 -5.25 18.28
C ASP A 86 23.19 -5.26 18.66
N ALA A 87 23.47 -5.16 19.96
CA ALA A 87 24.85 -5.14 20.48
C ALA A 87 25.60 -6.46 20.25
N ASP A 88 24.88 -7.57 20.20
CA ASP A 88 25.41 -8.93 19.99
C ASP A 88 25.60 -9.24 18.50
N GLY A 89 25.13 -8.35 17.61
CA GLY A 89 25.23 -8.48 16.16
C GLY A 89 24.05 -9.22 15.52
N ASN A 90 22.99 -9.52 16.26
CA ASN A 90 21.79 -10.13 15.68
C ASN A 90 20.96 -9.09 14.94
N ALA A 91 20.38 -9.48 13.82
CA ALA A 91 19.47 -8.62 13.05
C ALA A 91 18.18 -8.37 13.82
N ILE A 92 17.83 -7.10 13.99
CA ILE A 92 16.53 -6.60 14.46
C ILE A 92 15.61 -6.39 13.26
N VAL A 93 16.15 -5.81 12.19
CA VAL A 93 15.48 -5.58 10.91
C VAL A 93 16.46 -5.91 9.81
N ASP A 94 16.01 -6.62 8.78
CA ASP A 94 16.71 -6.82 7.51
C ASP A 94 15.66 -6.81 6.40
N GLU A 95 15.36 -5.61 5.91
CA GLU A 95 14.22 -5.39 5.03
C GLU A 95 14.62 -4.60 3.79
N ARG A 96 13.98 -4.91 2.67
CA ARG A 96 14.09 -4.10 1.45
C ARG A 96 13.26 -2.84 1.60
N ILE A 97 13.81 -1.71 1.18
CA ILE A 97 13.12 -0.42 1.13
C ILE A 97 12.77 -0.10 -0.30
N LEU A 98 11.52 0.31 -0.53
CA LEU A 98 11.08 0.91 -1.78
C LEU A 98 10.78 2.40 -1.53
N VAL A 99 11.53 3.27 -2.22
CA VAL A 99 11.28 4.72 -2.23
C VAL A 99 10.52 5.11 -3.48
N SER A 100 9.29 5.61 -3.31
CA SER A 100 8.38 5.98 -4.40
C SER A 100 7.85 7.40 -4.26
N ILE A 101 7.17 7.89 -5.31
CA ILE A 101 6.31 9.07 -5.21
C ILE A 101 5.06 8.72 -4.40
N ASP A 102 4.51 9.72 -3.72
CA ASP A 102 3.13 9.69 -3.28
C ASP A 102 2.21 9.98 -4.48
N GLU A 103 1.56 8.94 -4.99
CA GLU A 103 0.69 9.03 -6.15
C GLU A 103 -0.72 9.51 -5.81
N SER A 104 -1.06 9.60 -4.52
CA SER A 104 -2.42 9.94 -4.07
C SER A 104 -2.89 11.33 -4.54
N SER A 105 -1.95 12.22 -4.88
CA SER A 105 -2.22 13.59 -5.36
C SER A 105 -1.41 13.95 -6.62
N THR A 106 -1.02 12.95 -7.44
CA THR A 106 -0.19 13.18 -8.62
C THR A 106 -0.98 13.04 -9.93
N VAL A 107 -0.94 14.05 -10.80
CA VAL A 107 -1.47 13.98 -12.17
C VAL A 107 -0.34 13.57 -13.13
N ARG A 108 -0.49 12.40 -13.77
CA ARG A 108 0.44 11.97 -14.83
C ARG A 108 -0.05 12.50 -16.18
N VAL A 109 0.78 13.30 -16.84
CA VAL A 109 0.48 13.83 -18.18
C VAL A 109 1.44 13.21 -19.18
N PHE A 110 0.93 12.37 -20.08
CA PHE A 110 1.67 11.87 -21.23
C PHE A 110 1.42 12.78 -22.43
N LYS A 111 2.37 13.65 -22.76
CA LYS A 111 2.32 14.46 -23.99
C LYS A 111 3.13 13.77 -25.07
N SER A 112 2.45 12.98 -25.90
CA SER A 112 3.04 12.51 -27.16
C SER A 112 3.09 13.66 -28.18
N THR A 113 3.96 13.57 -29.17
CA THR A 113 4.47 14.60 -30.10
C THR A 113 3.47 15.33 -31.02
N ALA A 114 2.16 15.21 -30.80
CA ALA A 114 1.13 15.87 -31.60
C ALA A 114 0.43 16.99 -30.81
N ARG A 115 0.23 18.14 -31.43
CA ARG A 115 -0.49 19.27 -30.83
C ARG A 115 -1.99 18.99 -30.82
N THR A 116 -2.53 18.76 -29.62
CA THR A 116 -3.96 18.67 -29.33
C THR A 116 -4.41 19.92 -28.59
N VAL A 117 -5.53 20.51 -29.02
CA VAL A 117 -6.13 21.69 -28.41
C VAL A 117 -7.47 21.26 -27.79
N LEU A 118 -7.59 21.45 -26.48
CA LEU A 118 -8.78 21.10 -25.69
C LEU A 118 -9.46 22.38 -25.19
N SER A 119 -10.78 22.33 -25.02
CA SER A 119 -11.54 23.34 -24.29
C SER A 119 -12.27 22.69 -23.13
N CYS A 120 -12.17 23.28 -21.95
CA CYS A 120 -12.49 22.59 -20.70
C CYS A 120 -13.45 23.40 -19.83
N THR A 121 -14.76 23.08 -19.92
CA THR A 121 -15.79 23.43 -18.91
C THR A 121 -17.05 22.58 -19.09
N PRO A 122 -17.54 21.79 -18.10
CA PRO A 122 -16.88 21.33 -16.87
C PRO A 122 -15.95 20.12 -17.10
N ASN A 123 -16.03 19.49 -18.28
CA ASN A 123 -15.12 18.44 -18.73
C ASN A 123 -14.26 18.97 -19.89
N CYS A 124 -13.06 18.41 -20.07
CA CYS A 124 -12.20 18.73 -21.20
C CYS A 124 -12.63 17.98 -22.44
N GLU A 125 -12.96 18.71 -23.49
CA GLU A 125 -13.28 18.16 -24.81
C GLU A 125 -12.26 18.61 -25.84
N GLU A 126 -11.90 17.70 -26.75
CA GLU A 126 -10.96 17.98 -27.83
C GLU A 126 -11.65 18.69 -29.00
N HIS A 127 -11.04 19.75 -29.51
CA HIS A 127 -11.52 20.37 -30.74
C HIS A 127 -11.31 19.41 -31.90
N ALA A 128 -12.38 18.99 -32.58
CA ALA A 128 -12.28 18.23 -33.81
C ALA A 128 -11.45 19.01 -34.84
N LYS A 129 -10.42 18.38 -35.41
CA LYS A 129 -9.56 18.98 -36.43
C LYS A 129 -10.36 19.20 -37.73
N THR A 130 -10.70 20.45 -38.04
CA THR A 130 -11.29 20.80 -39.34
C THR A 130 -10.20 20.98 -40.40
N GLY A 131 -10.03 19.98 -41.27
CA GLY A 131 -9.54 20.15 -42.65
C GLY A 131 -8.02 20.12 -42.90
N GLY A 132 -7.63 19.30 -43.88
CA GLY A 132 -6.33 19.33 -44.54
C GLY A 132 -6.27 18.36 -45.72
N SER A 133 -6.96 18.66 -46.82
CA SER A 133 -6.69 18.04 -48.13
C SER A 133 -5.37 18.56 -48.70
N PRO A 134 -4.64 17.76 -49.48
CA PRO A 134 -4.15 18.13 -50.80
C PRO A 134 -5.15 17.76 -51.91
#